data_AF-A0AB33WX01-F1
#
_entry.id   AF-A0AB33WX01-F1
#
_cell.length_a   1.000
_cell.length_b   1.000
_cell.length_c   1.000
_cell.angle_alpha   90.00
_cell.angle_beta   90.00
_cell.angle_gamma   90.00
#
_symmetry.space_group_name_H-M   'P 1'
#
loop_
_entity.id
_entity.type
_entity.pdbx_description
1 polymer ?
#
loop_
_entity_poly.entity_id
_entity_poly.type
_entity_poly.pdbx_seq_one_letter_code
_entity_poly.pdbx_strand_id
1 'polypeptide(L)' 'MWTLLFAAGMAGEQPSAIKAQGPFCGPSVAESILDSIVESLTTHGYELADDPQIWCLHLQAQLRQINGERCRH' A
#
# COMPACT_ATOMS: atom_id res chain seq x y z
N MET A 1 10.05 5.08 11.83
CA MET A 1 9.73 5.58 10.48
C MET A 1 8.65 4.72 9.87
N TRP A 2 7.60 5.35 9.36
CA TRP A 2 6.46 4.65 8.77
C TRP A 2 6.60 4.58 7.25
N THR A 3 6.17 3.47 6.65
CA THR A 3 6.14 3.27 5.20
C THR A 3 4.76 2.77 4.85
N LEU A 4 4.13 3.42 3.87
CA LEU A 4 2.89 2.93 3.28
C LEU A 4 3.21 2.05 2.09
N LEU A 5 2.48 0.95 1.97
CA LEU A 5 2.50 0.09 0.80
C LEU A 5 1.16 0.17 0.09
N PHE A 6 1.23 0.42 -1.20
CA PHE A 6 0.09 0.47 -2.09
C PHE A 6 0.23 -0.63 -3.11
N ALA A 7 -0.79 -1.45 -3.26
CA ALA A 7 -0.94 -2.37 -4.38
C ALA A 7 -2.16 -1.92 -5.19
N ALA A 8 -2.02 -1.89 -6.51
CA ALA A 8 -3.09 -1.59 -7.46
C ALA A 8 -3.17 -2.73 -8.48
N GLY A 9 -4.38 -3.04 -8.94
CA GLY A 9 -4.64 -4.14 -9.86
C GLY A 9 -6.14 -4.40 -9.98
N MET A 10 -6.51 -5.44 -10.73
CA MET A 10 -7.89 -5.91 -10.84
C MET A 10 -8.18 -6.97 -9.78
N ALA A 11 -9.41 -6.99 -9.28
CA ALA A 11 -9.85 -7.96 -8.29
C ALA A 11 -9.66 -9.40 -8.80
N GLY A 12 -8.99 -10.24 -8.01
CA GLY A 12 -8.70 -11.64 -8.36
C GLY A 12 -7.45 -11.87 -9.21
N GLU A 13 -6.79 -10.81 -9.69
CA GLU A 13 -5.52 -10.90 -10.42
C GLU A 13 -4.32 -10.52 -9.54
N GLN A 14 -3.11 -10.67 -10.07
CA GLN A 14 -1.91 -10.13 -9.42
C GLN A 14 -1.94 -8.59 -9.47
N PRO A 15 -1.35 -7.90 -8.47
CA PRO A 15 -1.27 -6.45 -8.51
C PRO A 15 -0.44 -6.02 -9.72
N SER A 16 -0.99 -5.12 -10.55
CA SER A 16 -0.32 -4.55 -11.71
C SER A 16 0.78 -3.56 -11.32
N ALA A 17 0.64 -2.93 -10.15
CA ALA A 17 1.64 -2.04 -9.59
C ALA A 17 1.71 -2.22 -8.07
N ILE A 18 2.93 -2.22 -7.53
CA ILE A 18 3.16 -2.10 -6.09
C ILE A 18 4.11 -0.93 -5.86
N LYS A 19 3.74 -0.05 -4.94
CA LYS A 19 4.50 1.13 -4.61
C LYS A 19 4.67 1.24 -3.11
N ALA A 20 5.89 1.55 -2.69
CA ALA A 20 6.20 1.93 -1.32
C ALA A 20 6.36 3.45 -1.26
N GLN A 21 5.75 4.09 -0.27
CA GLN A 21 5.93 5.52 -0.02
C GLN A 21 6.37 5.76 1.42
N GLY A 22 7.38 6.61 1.55
CA GLY A 22 8.02 6.93 2.82
C GLY A 22 9.52 7.21 2.61
N PRO A 23 10.28 7.30 3.70
CA PRO A 23 9.85 7.08 5.06
C PRO A 23 9.16 8.32 5.68
N PHE A 24 8.01 8.12 6.33
CA PHE A 24 7.26 9.16 7.04
C PHE A 24 7.72 9.28 8.50
N CYS A 25 7.79 10.52 9.00
CA CYS A 25 8.19 10.85 10.38
C CYS A 25 7.12 10.56 11.45
N GLY A 26 5.95 10.02 11.07
CA GLY A 26 4.88 9.66 11.99
C GLY A 26 3.69 8.99 11.29
N PRO A 27 2.82 8.30 12.04
CA PRO A 27 1.65 7.63 11.49
C PRO A 27 0.60 8.63 10.97
N SER A 28 0.49 9.81 11.58
CA SER A 28 -0.48 10.84 11.19
C SER A 28 -0.33 11.31 9.73
N VAL A 29 0.91 11.42 9.23
CA VAL A 29 1.16 11.77 7.83
C VAL A 29 0.75 10.63 6.90
N ALA A 30 0.97 9.40 7.34
CA ALA A 30 0.61 8.21 6.58
C ALA A 30 -0.92 8.05 6.49
N GLU A 31 -1.63 8.25 7.61
CA GLU A 31 -3.09 8.24 7.68
C GLU A 31 -3.70 9.31 6.77
N SER A 32 -3.20 10.54 6.83
CA SER A 32 -3.70 11.63 5.96
C SER A 32 -3.55 11.33 4.47
N ILE A 33 -2.44 10.72 4.04
CA ILE A 33 -2.25 10.32 2.64
C ILE A 33 -3.21 9.19 2.27
N LEU A 34 -3.39 8.23 3.17
CA LEU A 34 -4.29 7.10 2.95
C LEU A 34 -5.74 7.59 2.80
N ASP A 35 -6.20 8.49 3.67
CA ASP A 35 -7.52 9.12 3.58
C ASP A 35 -7.71 9.86 2.25
N SER A 36 -6.73 10.67 1.81
CA SER A 36 -6.83 11.37 0.52
C SER A 36 -6.89 10.41 -0.68
N ILE A 37 -6.22 9.27 -0.61
CA ILE A 37 -6.29 8.25 -1.66
C ILE A 37 -7.68 7.58 -1.67
N VAL A 38 -8.19 7.21 -0.50
CA VAL A 38 -9.53 6.62 -0.36
C VAL A 38 -10.59 7.60 -0.88
N GLU A 39 -10.56 8.86 -0.44
CA GLU A 39 -11.50 9.89 -0.89
C GLU A 39 -11.47 10.09 -2.41
N SER A 40 -10.26 10.16 -2.99
CA SER A 40 -10.10 10.25 -4.44
C SER A 40 -10.69 9.03 -5.14
N LEU A 41 -10.37 7.81 -4.71
CA LEU A 41 -10.89 6.58 -5.32
C LEU A 41 -12.42 6.49 -5.20
N THR A 42 -12.98 6.82 -4.04
CA THR A 42 -14.44 6.87 -3.83
C THR A 42 -15.12 7.89 -4.74
N THR A 43 -14.50 9.05 -4.96
CA THR A 43 -15.00 10.06 -5.92
C THR A 43 -15.05 9.54 -7.35
N HIS A 44 -14.16 8.61 -7.71
CA HIS A 44 -14.13 7.96 -9.03
C HIS A 44 -15.04 6.72 -9.11
N GLY A 45 -15.84 6.43 -8.08
CA GLY A 45 -16.77 5.30 -8.05
C GLY A 45 -16.14 3.98 -7.62
N TYR A 46 -14.93 3.99 -7.07
CA TYR A 46 -14.34 2.80 -6.46
C TYR A 46 -14.85 2.63 -5.03
N GLU A 47 -15.05 1.38 -4.63
CA GLU A 47 -15.51 1.01 -3.29
C GLU A 47 -14.44 0.21 -2.54
N LEU A 48 -14.54 0.20 -1.20
CA LEU A 48 -13.68 -0.65 -0.38
C LEU A 48 -14.09 -2.11 -0.57
N ALA A 49 -13.10 -2.96 -0.84
CA ALA A 49 -13.29 -4.39 -0.88
C ALA A 49 -12.97 -4.99 0.50
N ASP A 50 -13.95 -5.67 1.12
CA ASP A 50 -13.77 -6.36 2.40
C ASP A 50 -12.99 -7.68 2.26
N ASP A 51 -12.97 -8.26 1.06
CA ASP A 51 -12.31 -9.53 0.81
C ASP A 51 -10.78 -9.37 0.70
N PRO A 52 -9.99 -10.15 1.46
CA PRO A 52 -8.55 -10.14 1.34
C PRO A 52 -8.13 -10.67 -0.03
N GLN A 53 -7.68 -9.77 -0.90
CA GLN A 53 -7.19 -10.13 -2.22
C GLN A 53 -5.89 -10.94 -2.14
N ILE A 54 -5.59 -11.72 -3.20
CA ILE A 54 -4.33 -12.47 -3.35
C ILE A 54 -3.06 -11.60 -3.20
N TRP A 55 -3.24 -10.28 -3.27
CA TRP A 55 -2.20 -9.25 -3.13
C TRP A 55 -1.50 -9.25 -1.78
N CYS A 56 -2.08 -9.87 -0.75
CA CYS A 56 -1.46 -9.98 0.57
C CYS A 56 -0.06 -10.63 0.49
N LEU A 57 0.11 -11.65 -0.37
CA LEU A 57 1.42 -12.29 -0.60
C LEU A 57 2.43 -11.33 -1.26
N HIS A 58 2.00 -10.57 -2.25
CA HIS A 58 2.85 -9.61 -2.94
C HIS A 58 3.27 -8.44 -2.05
N LEU A 59 2.34 -7.94 -1.23
CA LEU A 59 2.61 -6.91 -0.23
C LEU A 59 3.64 -7.40 0.82
N GLN A 60 3.52 -8.64 1.29
CA GLN A 60 4.50 -9.23 2.20
C GLN A 60 5.89 -9.38 1.56
N ALA A 61 5.97 -9.76 0.28
CA ALA A 61 7.24 -9.82 -0.44
C ALA A 61 7.91 -8.45 -0.52
N GLN A 62 7.13 -7.40 -0.79
CA GLN A 62 7.61 -6.02 -0.81
C GLN A 62 8.05 -5.52 0.56
N LEU A 63 7.33 -5.85 1.65
CA LEU A 63 7.80 -5.58 3.01
C LEU A 63 9.16 -6.21 3.30
N ARG A 64 9.37 -7.46 2.86
CA ARG A 64 10.66 -8.15 3.04
C ARG A 64 11.79 -7.46 2.29
N GLN A 65 11.55 -6.98 1.06
CA GLN A 65 12.54 -6.22 0.29
C GLN A 65 12.94 -4.94 1.03
N ILE A 66 11.96 -4.13 1.46
CA ILE A 66 12.21 -2.86 2.17
C ILE A 66 12.94 -3.10 3.49
N ASN A 67 12.55 -4.13 4.25
CA ASN A 67 13.22 -4.46 5.51
C ASN A 67 14.65 -4.98 5.27
N GLY A 68 14.86 -5.76 4.20
CA GLY A 68 16.19 -6.24 3.81
C GLY A 68 17.13 -5.10 3.38
N GLU A 69 16.62 -4.12 2.64
CA GLU A 69 17.35 -2.91 2.27
C GLU A 69 17.69 -2.06 3.50
N ARG A 70 16.76 -1.91 4.44
CA ARG A 70 16.99 -1.19 5.71
C ARG A 70 18.03 -1.86 6.61
N CYS A 71 18.11 -3.20 6.63
CA CYS A 71 19.14 -3.90 7.41
C CYS A 71 20.54 -3.86 6.77
N ARG A 72 20.65 -3.45 5.50
CA ARG A 72 21.93 -3.38 4.76
C ARG A 72 22.61 -2.01 4.84
N HIS A 73 21.97 -1.00 5.43
CA HIS A 73 22.46 0.35 5.64
C HIS A 73 22.63 0.62 7.14
#